data_AF-A0A2W6TVC8-F1
#
_entry.id   AF-A0A2W6TVC8-F1
#
_cell.length_a   1.000
_cell.length_b   1.000
_cell.length_c   1.000
_cell.angle_alpha   90.00
_cell.angle_beta   90.00
_cell.angle_gamma   90.00
#
_symmetry.space_group_name_H-M   'P 1'
#
loop_
_entity.id
_entity.type
_entity.pdbx_description
1 polymer ?
#
loop_
_entity_poly.entity_id
_entity_poly.type
_entity_poly.pdbx_seq_one_letter_code
_entity_poly.pdbx_strand_id
1 'polypeptide(L)' 'MSDALLVFLTGGIVGLGWWGMLAVLLVFTQLTIFAVTLYLHRSQAHRGVDFHPLVSHFFRFWVWLTTSMIT' A
#
# COMPACT_ATOMS: atom_id res chain seq x y z
N MET A 1 0.06 -34.83 -3.38
CA MET A 1 -0.63 -33.54 -3.13
C MET A 1 -1.08 -33.02 -4.49
N SER A 2 -2.22 -32.32 -4.61
CA SER A 2 -2.66 -31.83 -5.92
C SER A 2 -1.71 -30.75 -6.44
N ASP A 3 -1.21 -30.89 -7.67
CA ASP A 3 -0.28 -29.91 -8.27
C ASP A 3 -0.86 -28.49 -8.30
N ALA A 4 -2.19 -28.39 -8.46
CA ALA A 4 -2.91 -27.12 -8.37
C ALA A 4 -2.74 -26.43 -7.00
N LEU A 5 -2.71 -27.19 -5.91
CA LEU A 5 -2.49 -26.63 -4.57
C LEU A 5 -1.06 -26.11 -4.42
N LEU A 6 -0.06 -26.83 -4.96
CA LEU A 6 1.33 -26.40 -4.90
C LEU A 6 1.56 -25.12 -5.72
N VAL A 7 0.97 -25.02 -6.91
CA VAL A 7 1.03 -23.80 -7.74
C VAL A 7 0.36 -22.62 -7.03
N PHE A 8 -0.80 -22.85 -6.40
CA PHE A 8 -1.49 -21.81 -5.65
C PHE A 8 -0.69 -21.33 -4.43
N LEU A 9 -0.08 -22.23 -3.65
CA LEU A 9 0.68 -21.86 -2.45
C LEU A 9 1.99 -21.12 -2.78
N THR A 10 2.58 -21.39 -3.95
CA THR A 10 3.86 -20.79 -4.36
C THR A 10 3.68 -19.49 -5.15
N GLY A 11 2.64 -19.39 -5.99
CA GLY A 11 2.37 -18.21 -6.82
C GLY A 11 1.24 -17.31 -6.32
N GLY A 12 0.42 -17.79 -5.38
CA GLY A 12 -0.84 -17.14 -5.01
C GLY A 12 -1.86 -17.13 -6.15
N ILE A 13 -2.89 -16.30 -6.02
CA ILE A 13 -3.94 -16.14 -7.05
C ILE A 13 -3.38 -15.51 -8.33
N VAL A 14 -2.44 -14.57 -8.19
CA VAL A 14 -1.92 -13.78 -9.31
C VAL A 14 -0.74 -14.46 -10.00
N GLY A 15 0.01 -15.33 -9.32
CA GLY A 15 1.13 -16.06 -9.92
C GLY A 15 2.31 -15.18 -10.31
N LEU A 16 2.56 -14.08 -9.59
CA LEU A 16 3.62 -13.14 -9.98
C LEU A 16 5.00 -13.80 -9.86
N GLY A 17 5.81 -13.65 -10.89
CA GLY A 17 7.24 -13.95 -10.81
C GLY A 17 7.99 -12.94 -9.93
N TRP A 18 9.26 -13.21 -9.65
CA TRP A 18 10.06 -12.43 -8.70
C TRP A 18 10.13 -10.93 -9.02
N TRP A 19 10.26 -10.55 -10.31
CA TRP A 19 10.26 -9.15 -10.72
C TRP A 19 8.92 -8.45 -10.47
N GLY A 20 7.80 -9.17 -10.65
CA GLY A 20 6.47 -8.68 -10.32
C GLY A 20 6.32 -8.43 -8.83
N MET A 21 6.81 -9.37 -8.00
CA MET A 21 6.84 -9.18 -6.55
C MET A 21 7.72 -7.99 -6.12
N LEU A 22 8.89 -7.80 -6.75
CA LEU A 22 9.75 -6.64 -6.49
C LEU A 22 9.04 -5.32 -6.83
N ALA A 23 8.35 -5.24 -7.96
CA ALA A 23 7.58 -4.07 -8.33
C ALA A 23 6.46 -3.77 -7.31
N VAL A 24 5.72 -4.81 -6.87
CA VAL A 24 4.71 -4.68 -5.81
C VAL A 24 5.33 -4.14 -4.53
N LEU A 25 6.46 -4.72 -4.09
CA LEU A 25 7.17 -4.27 -2.90
C LEU A 25 7.55 -2.78 -2.99
N LEU A 26 8.14 -2.36 -4.12
CA LEU A 26 8.58 -0.97 -4.31
C LEU A 26 7.40 0.00 -4.31
N VAL A 27 6.31 -0.34 -5.01
CA VAL A 27 5.09 0.49 -5.05
C VAL A 27 4.46 0.60 -3.66
N PHE A 28 4.28 -0.51 -2.96
CA PHE A 28 3.70 -0.50 -1.61
C PHE A 28 4.55 0.30 -0.62
N THR A 29 5.88 0.12 -0.69
CA THR A 29 6.82 0.86 0.15
C THR A 29 6.71 2.36 -0.12
N GLN A 30 6.75 2.75 -1.40
CA GLN A 30 6.72 4.17 -1.77
C GLN A 30 5.40 4.83 -1.37
N LEU A 31 4.25 4.17 -1.60
CA LEU A 31 2.95 4.66 -1.19
C LEU A 31 2.85 4.82 0.32
N THR A 32 3.40 3.87 1.08
CA THR A 32 3.45 3.94 2.55
C THR A 32 4.34 5.08 3.04
N ILE A 33 5.50 5.29 2.42
CA ILE A 33 6.38 6.43 2.72
C ILE A 33 5.62 7.74 2.47
N PHE A 34 4.93 7.90 1.34
CA PHE A 34 4.13 9.09 1.07
C PHE A 34 2.99 9.28 2.07
N ALA A 35 2.29 8.21 2.44
CA ALA A 35 1.23 8.27 3.44
C ALA A 35 1.75 8.75 4.80
N VAL A 36 2.86 8.20 5.29
CA VAL A 36 3.41 8.58 6.61
C VAL A 36 4.05 9.97 6.58
N THR A 37 4.88 10.25 5.57
CA THR A 37 5.68 11.48 5.54
C THR A 37 4.89 12.70 5.06
N LEU A 38 4.10 12.57 4.00
CA LEU A 38 3.37 13.71 3.43
C LEU A 38 1.98 13.83 4.04
N TYR A 39 1.20 12.75 4.09
CA TYR A 39 -0.16 12.81 4.60
C TYR A 39 -0.22 12.91 6.12
N LEU A 40 0.26 11.92 6.87
CA LEU A 40 0.16 11.91 8.33
C LEU A 40 1.04 12.99 8.98
N HIS A 41 2.33 13.04 8.65
CA HIS A 41 3.25 13.98 9.29
C HIS A 41 3.06 15.42 8.81
N ARG A 42 3.16 15.69 7.49
CA ARG A 42 3.09 17.09 7.01
C ARG A 42 1.67 17.64 6.95
N SER A 43 0.71 16.91 6.40
CA SER A 43 -0.66 17.42 6.25
C SER A 43 -1.43 17.35 7.57
N GLN A 44 -1.54 16.18 8.21
CA GLN A 44 -2.39 16.02 9.39
C GLN A 44 -1.77 16.58 10.68
N ALA A 45 -0.47 16.35 10.94
CA ALA A 45 0.15 16.80 12.19
C ALA A 45 0.60 18.27 12.14
N HIS A 46 1.31 18.65 11.07
CA HIS A 46 1.91 19.98 10.97
C HIS A 46 1.14 20.97 10.07
N ARG A 47 0.11 20.52 9.36
CA ARG A 47 -0.68 21.36 8.41
C ARG A 47 0.22 22.15 7.43
N GLY A 48 1.32 21.54 7.01
CA GLY A 48 2.30 22.14 6.09
C GLY A 48 2.01 21.87 4.61
N VAL A 49 1.05 21.00 4.31
CA VAL A 49 0.60 20.68 2.95
C VAL A 49 -0.91 20.39 2.96
N ASP A 50 -1.66 21.07 2.09
CA ASP A 50 -3.07 20.80 1.85
C ASP A 50 -3.24 19.98 0.57
N PHE A 51 -3.93 18.85 0.68
CA PHE A 51 -4.19 17.95 -0.44
C PHE A 51 -5.60 18.16 -1.01
N HIS A 52 -5.73 17.95 -2.32
CA HIS A 52 -7.05 17.81 -2.94
C HIS A 52 -7.85 16.69 -2.24
N PRO A 53 -9.17 16.84 -2.01
CA PRO A 53 -9.95 15.86 -1.25
C PRO A 53 -9.80 14.42 -1.71
N LEU A 54 -9.73 14.18 -3.02
CA LEU A 54 -9.52 12.83 -3.60
C LEU A 54 -8.20 12.20 -3.13
N VAL A 55 -7.12 12.98 -3.10
CA VAL A 55 -5.80 12.51 -2.68
C VAL A 55 -5.81 12.22 -1.18
N SER A 56 -6.46 13.07 -0.39
CA SER A 56 -6.65 12.80 1.05
C SER A 56 -7.44 11.51 1.28
N HIS A 57 -8.52 11.26 0.54
CA HIS A 57 -9.30 10.03 0.68
C HIS A 57 -8.50 8.79 0.26
N PHE A 58 -7.69 8.90 -0.79
CA PHE A 58 -6.76 7.83 -1.16
C PHE A 58 -5.79 7.49 -0.03
N PHE A 59 -5.17 8.49 0.62
CA PHE A 59 -4.27 8.22 1.74
C PHE A 59 -4.99 7.66 2.97
N ARG A 60 -6.21 8.14 3.28
CA ARG A 60 -7.04 7.56 4.35
C ARG A 60 -7.33 6.09 4.11
N PHE A 61 -7.78 5.77 2.90
CA PHE A 61 -8.01 4.39 2.48
C PHE A 61 -6.73 3.54 2.57
N TRP A 62 -5.60 4.06 2.07
CA TRP A 62 -4.33 3.34 2.08
C TRP A 62 -3.85 3.02 3.49
N VAL A 63 -3.90 3.99 4.40
CA VAL A 63 -3.50 3.83 5.79
C VAL A 63 -4.44 2.85 6.51
N TRP A 64 -5.75 2.96 6.29
CA TRP A 64 -6.71 1.97 6.81
C TRP A 64 -6.41 0.56 6.30
N LEU A 65 -6.19 0.39 5.00
CA LEU A 65 -5.94 -0.90 4.38
C LEU A 65 -4.66 -1.58 4.90
N THR A 66 -3.60 -0.79 5.11
CA THR A 66 -2.26 -1.34 5.42
C THR A 66 -1.95 -1.40 6.91
N THR A 67 -2.62 -0.62 7.75
CA THR A 67 -2.34 -0.55 9.19
C THR A 67 -3.57 -0.66 10.09
N SER A 68 -4.79 -0.69 9.52
CA SER A 68 -6.06 -0.64 10.27
C SER A 68 -6.26 0.64 11.11
N MET A 69 -5.50 1.70 10.83
CA MET A 69 -5.70 3.00 11.47
C MET A 69 -6.97 3.68 10.94
N ILE A 70 -7.77 4.24 11.84
CA ILE A 70 -8.98 4.99 11.52
C ILE A 70 -8.61 6.47 11.44
N THR A 71 -8.87 7.10 10.29
CA THR A 71 -8.58 8.51 9.98
C THR A 71 -9.79 9.21 9.42
#